data_AF-A0A925Y384-F1
#
_entry.id   AF-A0A925Y384-F1
#
_cell.length_a   1.000
_cell.length_b   1.000
_cell.length_c   1.000
_cell.angle_alpha   90.00
_cell.angle_beta   90.00
_cell.angle_gamma   90.00
#
_symmetry.space_group_name_H-M   'P 1'
#
loop_
_entity.id
_entity.type
_entity.pdbx_description
1 polymer ?
#
loop_
_entity_poly.entity_id
_entity_poly.type
_entity_poly.pdbx_seq_one_letter_code
_entity_poly.pdbx_strand_id
1 'polypeptide(L)'
;MKISNNHISTCYRACFACVILLCALAFSSIDAFAQLPIRSRSIQIFSNNNVNYVEFVSPNGMLANTTYTLPSTIPVTAGLSLRLAAVPAPTATTATLEWSPEPAAPAPQFSYVTADQTFALPVLSDVTALLITGLRADKVYEFEALIAYDGLNAGADLQIAFVTTNTVSIRWSAFGNGGASVSPVSVTGSGTAITDIPVNNTAFGSDMSIYVKGLIVVGAVDGTLQMQAGTTTAGNQVRILSSSFLKATRMTN
;
A
#
# COMPACT_ATOMS: atom_id res chain seq x y z
N MET A 1 -8.94 34.40 -77.89
CA MET A 1 -7.77 34.08 -77.04
C MET A 1 -7.70 32.55 -76.92
N LYS A 2 -6.75 31.90 -77.61
CA LYS A 2 -6.58 30.43 -77.55
C LYS A 2 -5.87 30.08 -76.24
N ILE A 3 -6.60 29.49 -75.29
CA ILE A 3 -6.01 28.95 -74.06
C ILE A 3 -5.20 27.72 -74.47
N SER A 4 -3.87 27.76 -74.26
CA SER A 4 -2.99 26.65 -74.62
C SER A 4 -3.22 25.44 -73.72
N ASN A 5 -3.09 24.23 -74.26
CA ASN A 5 -3.29 22.97 -73.52
C ASN A 5 -2.40 22.83 -72.28
N ASN A 6 -1.28 23.57 -72.20
CA ASN A 6 -0.45 23.63 -71.01
C ASN A 6 -1.16 24.30 -69.83
N HIS A 7 -2.03 25.30 -70.08
CA HIS A 7 -2.78 25.98 -69.02
C HIS A 7 -3.82 25.07 -68.36
N ILE A 8 -4.43 24.16 -69.14
CA ILE A 8 -5.40 23.18 -68.65
C ILE A 8 -4.69 22.12 -67.78
N SER A 9 -3.51 21.65 -68.19
CA SER A 9 -2.71 20.69 -67.43
C SER A 9 -2.26 21.24 -66.07
N THR A 10 -1.79 22.49 -66.02
CA THR A 10 -1.36 23.14 -64.77
C THR A 10 -2.54 23.41 -63.83
N CYS A 11 -3.70 23.82 -64.38
CA CYS A 11 -4.92 23.99 -63.58
C CYS A 11 -5.42 22.66 -63.00
N TYR A 12 -5.37 21.55 -63.74
CA TYR A 12 -5.76 20.25 -63.21
C TYR A 12 -4.82 19.74 -62.12
N ARG A 13 -3.50 19.94 -62.27
CA ARG A 13 -2.51 19.57 -61.24
C ARG A 13 -2.67 20.42 -59.97
N ALA A 14 -2.95 21.71 -60.11
CA ALA A 14 -3.23 22.59 -58.98
C ALA A 14 -4.54 22.21 -58.27
N CYS A 15 -5.60 21.88 -59.03
CA CYS A 15 -6.85 21.40 -58.45
C CYS A 15 -6.67 20.06 -57.72
N PHE A 16 -5.93 19.10 -58.29
CA PHE A 16 -5.70 17.80 -57.65
C PHE A 16 -4.86 17.92 -56.37
N ALA A 17 -3.85 18.80 -56.37
CA ALA A 17 -3.06 19.10 -55.18
C ALA A 17 -3.88 19.80 -54.09
N CYS A 18 -4.75 20.75 -54.47
CA CYS A 18 -5.68 21.39 -53.52
C CYS A 18 -6.67 20.39 -52.91
N VAL A 19 -7.21 19.45 -53.69
CA VAL A 19 -8.15 18.43 -53.17
C VAL A 19 -7.45 17.48 -52.20
N ILE A 20 -6.21 17.05 -52.49
CA ILE A 20 -5.43 16.19 -51.57
C ILE A 20 -5.04 16.96 -50.31
N LEU A 21 -4.67 18.23 -50.40
CA LEU A 21 -4.35 19.07 -49.24
C LEU A 21 -5.59 19.35 -48.37
N LEU A 22 -6.76 19.59 -48.98
CA LEU A 22 -8.03 19.74 -48.26
C LEU A 22 -8.46 18.43 -47.59
N CYS A 23 -8.28 17.28 -48.26
CA CYS A 23 -8.54 15.98 -47.65
C CYS A 23 -7.56 15.70 -46.51
N ALA A 24 -6.27 15.95 -46.66
CA ALA A 24 -5.28 15.76 -45.59
C ALA A 24 -5.55 16.67 -44.38
N LEU A 25 -5.98 17.92 -44.61
CA LEU A 25 -6.40 18.83 -43.54
C LEU A 25 -7.70 18.36 -42.87
N ALA A 26 -8.69 17.89 -43.65
CA ALA A 26 -9.94 17.35 -43.12
C ALA A 26 -9.77 16.02 -42.37
N PHE A 27 -8.80 15.18 -42.74
CA PHE A 27 -8.48 13.95 -42.00
C PHE A 27 -7.56 14.20 -40.79
N SER A 28 -6.74 15.26 -40.79
CA SER A 28 -5.92 15.65 -39.63
C SER A 28 -6.70 16.38 -38.53
N SER A 29 -7.93 16.82 -38.81
CA SER A 29 -8.79 17.53 -37.86
C SER A 29 -9.85 16.66 -37.17
N ILE A 30 -9.82 15.33 -37.33
CA ILE A 30 -10.85 14.42 -36.80
C ILE A 30 -10.43 13.71 -35.49
N ASP A 31 -9.27 14.03 -34.90
CA ASP A 31 -8.96 13.62 -33.51
C ASP A 31 -9.15 14.74 -32.47
N ALA A 32 -9.86 15.80 -32.83
CA ALA A 32 -10.43 16.75 -31.87
C ALA A 32 -11.95 16.52 -31.74
N PHE A 33 -12.37 15.26 -31.62
CA PHE A 33 -13.70 14.97 -31.09
C PHE A 33 -13.72 15.35 -29.62
N ALA A 34 -14.20 16.57 -29.37
CA ALA A 34 -14.82 17.02 -28.13
C ALA A 34 -14.43 16.17 -26.91
N GLN A 35 -13.27 16.45 -26.32
CA GLN A 35 -13.10 16.17 -24.91
C GLN A 35 -14.09 17.07 -24.18
N LEU A 36 -15.33 16.59 -24.06
CA LEU A 36 -16.28 17.08 -23.09
C LEU A 36 -15.51 17.23 -21.78
N PRO A 37 -15.69 18.35 -21.05
CA PRO A 37 -14.97 18.56 -19.80
C PRO A 37 -15.06 17.27 -19.01
N ILE A 38 -13.91 16.72 -18.60
CA ILE A 38 -13.87 15.60 -17.66
C ILE A 38 -14.74 16.07 -16.50
N ARG A 39 -15.96 15.56 -16.42
CA ARG A 39 -16.86 15.89 -15.32
C ARG A 39 -16.31 15.10 -14.14
N SER A 40 -15.25 15.61 -13.53
CA SER A 40 -14.87 15.25 -12.18
C SER A 40 -16.09 15.59 -11.32
N ARG A 41 -16.85 14.56 -10.93
CA ARG A 41 -18.01 14.74 -10.07
C ARG A 41 -17.49 14.78 -8.64
N SER A 42 -17.23 15.97 -8.15
CA SER A 42 -16.91 16.20 -6.75
C SER A 42 -18.18 16.09 -5.93
N ILE A 43 -18.22 15.16 -4.97
CA ILE A 43 -19.21 15.25 -3.87
C ILE A 43 -18.56 16.14 -2.81
N GLN A 44 -19.13 17.33 -2.60
CA GLN A 44 -18.76 18.21 -1.50
C GLN A 44 -19.73 17.97 -0.35
N ILE A 45 -19.23 17.40 0.75
CA ILE A 45 -20.01 17.25 1.97
C ILE A 45 -19.70 18.47 2.85
N PHE A 46 -20.72 19.27 3.14
CA PHE A 46 -20.61 20.40 4.05
C PHE A 46 -20.63 19.89 5.49
N SER A 47 -19.55 20.11 6.23
CA SER A 47 -19.63 20.06 7.68
C SER A 47 -20.44 21.27 8.17
N ASN A 48 -21.19 21.11 9.26
CA ASN A 48 -22.09 22.10 9.85
C ASN A 48 -21.45 23.44 10.27
N ASN A 49 -20.14 23.62 10.05
CA ASN A 49 -19.44 24.88 10.28
C ASN A 49 -19.02 25.61 8.98
N ASN A 50 -19.38 25.11 7.79
CA ASN A 50 -19.12 25.75 6.47
C ASN A 50 -17.64 26.13 6.18
N VAL A 51 -16.68 25.62 6.95
CA VAL A 51 -15.25 26.03 6.84
C VAL A 51 -14.37 24.87 6.35
N ASN A 52 -14.76 23.62 6.59
CA ASN A 52 -14.01 22.43 6.16
C ASN A 52 -14.83 21.60 5.17
N TYR A 53 -14.27 21.35 3.97
CA TYR A 53 -14.82 20.40 3.00
C TYR A 53 -13.85 19.23 2.81
N VAL A 54 -14.40 18.05 2.56
CA VAL A 54 -13.67 16.89 2.05
C VAL A 54 -14.17 16.66 0.63
N GLU A 55 -13.27 16.76 -0.34
CA GLU A 55 -13.58 16.52 -1.75
C GLU A 55 -13.30 15.05 -2.08
N PHE A 56 -14.35 14.33 -2.46
CA PHE A 56 -14.21 12.99 -3.02
C PHE A 56 -14.25 13.09 -4.54
N VAL A 57 -13.13 12.74 -5.18
CA VAL A 57 -13.00 12.69 -6.64
C VAL A 57 -13.22 11.24 -7.09
N SER A 58 -14.15 11.02 -8.02
CA SER A 58 -14.34 9.70 -8.63
C SER A 58 -13.07 9.26 -9.38
N PRO A 59 -12.70 7.96 -9.38
CA PRO A 59 -11.61 7.45 -10.20
C PRO A 59 -11.78 7.85 -11.68
N ASN A 60 -10.67 8.18 -12.32
CA ASN A 60 -10.65 8.65 -13.70
C ASN A 60 -11.20 7.53 -14.63
N GLY A 61 -12.19 7.84 -15.49
CA GLY A 61 -12.75 6.89 -16.47
C GLY A 61 -14.17 6.37 -16.22
N MET A 62 -14.87 6.81 -15.18
CA MET A 62 -16.31 6.49 -15.03
C MET A 62 -17.17 7.31 -16.01
N LEU A 63 -17.60 6.67 -17.11
CA LEU A 63 -18.40 7.29 -18.18
C LEU A 63 -19.90 7.39 -17.86
N ALA A 64 -20.38 6.72 -16.81
CA ALA A 64 -21.79 6.68 -16.43
C ALA A 64 -22.03 7.28 -15.04
N ASN A 65 -23.19 7.93 -14.85
CA ASN A 65 -23.62 8.39 -13.54
C ASN A 65 -23.91 7.17 -12.67
N THR A 66 -23.24 7.06 -11.52
CA THR A 66 -23.66 6.13 -10.46
C THR A 66 -24.46 6.90 -9.42
N THR A 67 -25.73 6.53 -9.25
CA THR A 67 -26.59 7.08 -8.22
C THR A 67 -26.42 6.27 -6.94
N TYR A 68 -26.02 6.93 -5.85
CA TYR A 68 -25.99 6.33 -4.53
C TYR A 68 -27.33 6.57 -3.82
N THR A 69 -27.99 5.49 -3.40
CA THR A 69 -29.20 5.56 -2.59
C THR A 69 -28.82 5.47 -1.13
N LEU A 70 -29.01 6.55 -0.38
CA LEU A 70 -28.78 6.59 1.06
C LEU A 70 -29.91 5.85 1.82
N PRO A 71 -29.63 5.25 2.99
CA PRO A 71 -30.66 4.79 3.91
C PRO A 71 -31.58 5.93 4.32
N SER A 72 -32.88 5.64 4.47
CA SER A 72 -33.89 6.62 4.87
C SER A 72 -33.80 7.05 6.34
N THR A 73 -32.97 6.37 7.14
CA THR A 73 -32.78 6.63 8.56
C THR A 73 -31.30 6.54 8.95
N ILE A 74 -30.91 7.38 9.90
CA ILE A 74 -29.64 7.25 10.62
C ILE A 74 -29.92 6.37 11.85
N PRO A 75 -29.14 5.30 12.08
CA PRO A 75 -29.39 4.40 13.19
C PRO A 75 -29.05 5.08 14.53
N VAL A 76 -29.82 4.72 15.56
CA VAL A 76 -29.56 5.12 16.95
C VAL A 76 -28.57 4.19 17.66
N THR A 77 -28.23 3.06 17.04
CA THR A 77 -27.27 2.08 17.55
C THR A 77 -25.84 2.54 17.26
N ALA A 78 -25.01 2.65 18.30
CA ALA A 78 -23.59 2.95 18.15
C ALA A 78 -22.84 1.79 17.48
N GLY A 79 -21.77 2.10 16.74
CA GLY A 79 -20.87 1.11 16.12
C GLY A 79 -21.26 0.63 14.72
N LEU A 80 -22.18 1.32 14.06
CA LEU A 80 -22.54 1.08 12.65
C LEU A 80 -21.81 2.08 11.75
N SER A 81 -21.37 1.61 10.57
CA SER A 81 -20.74 2.43 9.54
C SER A 81 -21.56 2.38 8.24
N LEU A 82 -21.53 3.46 7.46
CA LEU A 82 -22.27 3.55 6.20
C LEU A 82 -21.46 2.87 5.08
N ARG A 83 -22.04 1.86 4.44
CA ARG A 83 -21.34 0.96 3.50
C ARG A 83 -22.21 0.61 2.30
N LEU A 84 -21.62 0.03 1.26
CA LEU A 84 -22.38 -0.57 0.17
C LEU A 84 -23.13 -1.81 0.66
N ALA A 85 -24.45 -1.88 0.42
CA ALA A 85 -25.28 -3.03 0.78
C ALA A 85 -24.91 -4.30 0.00
N ALA A 86 -24.45 -4.11 -1.24
CA ALA A 86 -23.85 -5.15 -2.06
C ALA A 86 -22.90 -4.50 -3.07
N VAL A 87 -21.89 -5.27 -3.52
CA VAL A 87 -21.02 -4.84 -4.62
C VAL A 87 -21.87 -4.75 -5.90
N PRO A 88 -22.04 -3.56 -6.51
CA PRO A 88 -22.83 -3.43 -7.73
C PRO A 88 -22.14 -4.17 -8.89
N ALA A 89 -22.94 -4.69 -9.82
CA ALA A 89 -22.40 -5.24 -11.06
C ALA A 89 -21.62 -4.15 -11.83
N PRO A 90 -20.59 -4.50 -12.63
CA PRO A 90 -19.80 -3.51 -13.37
C PRO A 90 -20.60 -2.58 -14.30
N THR A 91 -21.79 -3.01 -14.73
CA THR A 91 -22.71 -2.24 -15.57
C THR A 91 -23.78 -1.47 -14.77
N ALA A 92 -23.78 -1.57 -13.44
CA ALA A 92 -24.78 -0.94 -12.59
C ALA A 92 -24.58 0.58 -12.52
N THR A 93 -25.66 1.31 -12.74
CA THR A 93 -25.72 2.78 -12.60
C THR A 93 -26.26 3.21 -11.24
N THR A 94 -26.55 2.27 -10.35
CA THR A 94 -27.05 2.53 -8.99
C THR A 94 -26.29 1.68 -7.98
N ALA A 95 -26.09 2.24 -6.79
CA ALA A 95 -25.48 1.57 -5.65
C ALA A 95 -26.26 1.93 -4.38
N THR A 96 -26.68 0.92 -3.62
CA THR A 96 -27.41 1.14 -2.37
C THR A 96 -26.42 1.17 -1.21
N LEU A 97 -26.55 2.17 -0.35
CA LEU A 97 -25.81 2.25 0.91
C LEU A 97 -26.69 1.72 2.05
N GLU A 98 -26.08 1.09 3.05
CA GLU A 98 -26.71 0.62 4.27
C GLU A 98 -25.87 0.95 5.51
N TRP A 99 -26.52 1.05 6.66
CA TRP A 99 -25.83 1.05 7.94
C TRP A 99 -25.69 -0.38 8.41
N SER A 100 -24.49 -0.91 8.36
CA SER A 100 -24.18 -2.24 8.87
C SER A 100 -23.14 -2.15 9.99
N PRO A 101 -23.12 -3.14 10.90
CA PRO A 101 -22.01 -3.26 11.84
C PRO A 101 -20.71 -3.30 11.05
N GLU A 102 -19.70 -2.64 11.58
CA GLU A 102 -18.35 -2.85 11.08
C GLU A 102 -18.09 -4.35 11.03
N PRO A 103 -17.70 -4.93 9.88
CA PRO A 103 -17.36 -6.34 9.82
C PRO A 103 -16.28 -6.57 10.87
N ALA A 104 -16.56 -7.46 11.83
CA ALA A 104 -15.62 -7.76 12.90
C ALA A 104 -14.22 -7.88 12.30
N ALA A 105 -13.27 -7.11 12.82
CA ALA A 105 -11.87 -7.34 12.48
C ALA A 105 -11.62 -8.84 12.72
N PRO A 106 -11.12 -9.60 11.73
CA PRO A 106 -10.72 -10.97 11.99
C PRO A 106 -9.76 -10.95 13.18
N ALA A 107 -9.78 -12.01 13.97
CA ALA A 107 -8.86 -12.17 15.09
C ALA A 107 -7.43 -11.78 14.63
N PRO A 108 -6.65 -11.07 15.45
CA PRO A 108 -5.29 -10.69 15.09
C PRO A 108 -4.53 -11.89 14.54
N GLN A 109 -3.83 -11.69 13.43
CA GLN A 109 -2.93 -12.70 12.93
C GLN A 109 -1.71 -12.71 13.83
N PHE A 110 -1.31 -13.90 14.27
CA PHE A 110 -0.28 -14.07 15.28
C PHE A 110 0.70 -15.15 14.84
N SER A 111 1.98 -14.88 15.05
CA SER A 111 3.08 -15.80 14.82
C SER A 111 4.10 -15.64 15.94
N TYR A 112 4.76 -16.72 16.32
CA TYR A 112 5.73 -16.72 17.41
C TYR A 112 6.81 -17.77 17.15
N VAL A 113 7.98 -17.54 17.73
CA VAL A 113 9.11 -18.46 17.62
C VAL A 113 8.88 -19.65 18.56
N THR A 114 8.84 -20.87 18.04
CA THR A 114 8.60 -22.08 18.86
C THR A 114 9.89 -22.71 19.39
N ALA A 115 11.03 -22.38 18.78
CA ALA A 115 12.37 -22.80 19.17
C ALA A 115 13.37 -21.73 18.72
N ASP A 116 14.41 -21.52 19.53
CA ASP A 116 15.40 -20.48 19.27
C ASP A 116 16.08 -20.66 17.90
N GLN A 117 16.37 -19.55 17.22
CA GLN A 117 16.99 -19.54 15.90
C GLN A 117 18.29 -18.75 15.94
N THR A 118 19.40 -19.37 15.54
CA THR A 118 20.73 -18.74 15.56
C THR A 118 21.11 -18.23 14.17
N PHE A 119 21.62 -17.01 14.13
CA PHE A 119 22.10 -16.32 12.94
C PHE A 119 23.57 -15.94 13.14
N ALA A 120 24.43 -16.33 12.19
CA ALA A 120 25.89 -16.25 12.34
C ALA A 120 26.60 -15.60 11.14
N LEU A 121 25.82 -15.04 10.21
CA LEU A 121 26.32 -14.45 8.97
C LEU A 121 25.85 -13.00 8.85
N PRO A 122 26.65 -12.14 8.19
CA PRO A 122 26.29 -10.75 7.94
C PRO A 122 25.31 -10.62 6.77
N VAL A 123 24.28 -11.46 6.76
CA VAL A 123 23.27 -11.56 5.70
C VAL A 123 21.92 -11.76 6.38
N LEU A 124 20.94 -10.94 5.99
CA LEU A 124 19.57 -11.12 6.44
C LEU A 124 19.01 -12.42 5.89
N SER A 125 18.43 -13.20 6.78
CA SER A 125 17.71 -14.42 6.44
C SER A 125 16.41 -14.49 7.20
N ASP A 126 15.46 -15.21 6.62
CA ASP A 126 14.10 -15.32 7.13
C ASP A 126 14.06 -15.98 8.51
N VAL A 127 13.41 -15.30 9.46
CA VAL A 127 12.95 -15.94 10.69
C VAL A 127 11.64 -16.65 10.36
N THR A 128 11.73 -17.91 9.92
CA THR A 128 10.59 -18.65 9.34
C THR A 128 9.35 -18.73 10.24
N ALA A 129 9.56 -18.69 11.56
CA ALA A 129 8.48 -18.71 12.56
C ALA A 129 7.79 -17.34 12.77
N LEU A 130 8.42 -16.24 12.37
CA LEU A 130 7.87 -14.88 12.45
C LEU A 130 7.37 -14.44 11.07
N LEU A 131 6.36 -15.16 10.60
CA LEU A 131 5.69 -14.96 9.32
C LEU A 131 4.18 -14.82 9.57
N ILE A 132 3.63 -13.70 9.13
CA ILE A 132 2.19 -13.49 9.01
C ILE A 132 1.79 -13.73 7.57
N THR A 133 0.85 -14.65 7.36
CA THR A 133 0.21 -14.91 6.08
C THR A 133 -1.24 -14.46 6.09
N GLY A 134 -1.84 -14.27 4.90
CA GLY A 134 -3.25 -13.93 4.77
C GLY A 134 -3.56 -12.48 5.11
N LEU A 135 -2.60 -11.57 4.94
CA LEU A 135 -2.89 -10.14 4.92
C LEU A 135 -3.74 -9.89 3.66
N ARG A 136 -5.00 -9.51 3.83
CA ARG A 136 -5.95 -9.45 2.70
C ARG A 136 -5.73 -8.19 1.88
N ALA A 137 -5.92 -8.32 0.56
CA ALA A 137 -5.91 -7.21 -0.38
C ALA A 137 -6.83 -6.05 0.06
N ASP A 138 -6.41 -4.83 -0.28
CA ASP A 138 -7.14 -3.58 -0.01
C ASP A 138 -7.48 -3.39 1.48
N LYS A 139 -6.57 -3.79 2.37
CA LYS A 139 -6.68 -3.60 3.82
C LYS A 139 -5.44 -2.96 4.40
N VAL A 140 -5.65 -2.30 5.54
CA VAL A 140 -4.60 -1.72 6.36
C VAL A 140 -4.48 -2.52 7.65
N TYR A 141 -3.27 -2.78 8.07
CA TYR A 141 -2.97 -3.47 9.32
C TYR A 141 -2.01 -2.64 10.16
N GLU A 142 -2.26 -2.61 11.47
CA GLU A 142 -1.23 -2.29 12.45
C GLU A 142 -0.50 -3.59 12.81
N PHE A 143 0.82 -3.55 12.87
CA PHE A 143 1.60 -4.68 13.37
C PHE A 143 2.47 -4.29 14.54
N GLU A 144 2.68 -5.25 15.43
CA GLU A 144 3.58 -5.17 16.56
C GLU A 144 4.41 -6.44 16.66
N ALA A 145 5.66 -6.30 17.08
CA ALA A 145 6.52 -7.43 17.35
C ALA A 145 7.31 -7.18 18.64
N LEU A 146 7.49 -8.23 19.44
CA LEU A 146 8.52 -8.28 20.46
C LEU A 146 9.58 -9.24 19.95
N ILE A 147 10.79 -8.73 19.76
CA ILE A 147 11.92 -9.56 19.36
C ILE A 147 12.80 -9.72 20.59
N ALA A 148 12.79 -10.93 21.15
CA ALA A 148 13.68 -11.32 22.22
C ALA A 148 14.91 -11.99 21.60
N TYR A 149 16.10 -11.61 22.06
CA TYR A 149 17.35 -12.08 21.48
C TYR A 149 18.49 -12.07 22.48
N ASP A 150 19.53 -12.84 22.20
CA ASP A 150 20.81 -12.76 22.89
C ASP A 150 21.97 -12.75 21.88
N GLY A 151 23.11 -12.20 22.31
CA GLY A 151 24.37 -12.35 21.59
C GLY A 151 25.13 -13.55 22.14
N LEU A 152 25.62 -14.43 21.28
CA LEU A 152 26.31 -15.66 21.69
C LEU A 152 27.83 -15.49 21.85
N ASN A 153 28.37 -14.36 21.40
CA ASN A 153 29.79 -14.03 21.53
C ASN A 153 30.03 -12.54 21.75
N ALA A 154 31.25 -12.21 22.19
CA ALA A 154 31.66 -10.84 22.44
C ALA A 154 31.62 -10.00 21.16
N GLY A 155 31.02 -8.82 21.23
CA GLY A 155 30.89 -7.92 20.09
C GLY A 155 29.74 -8.27 19.15
N ALA A 156 28.91 -9.27 19.47
CA ALA A 156 27.69 -9.57 18.72
C ALA A 156 26.79 -8.33 18.57
N ASP A 157 26.02 -8.34 17.49
CA ASP A 157 25.17 -7.26 17.07
C ASP A 157 23.97 -7.87 16.34
N LEU A 158 22.84 -7.17 16.37
CA LEU A 158 21.63 -7.62 15.69
C LEU A 158 21.30 -6.70 14.51
N GLN A 159 21.00 -7.30 13.37
CA GLN A 159 20.34 -6.65 12.26
C GLN A 159 18.96 -7.27 12.06
N ILE A 160 17.93 -6.43 11.86
CA ILE A 160 16.57 -6.88 11.54
C ILE A 160 16.02 -6.15 10.33
N ALA A 161 15.15 -6.83 9.58
CA ALA A 161 14.30 -6.22 8.58
C ALA A 161 12.93 -6.87 8.57
N PHE A 162 11.96 -6.19 7.96
CA PHE A 162 10.64 -6.75 7.69
C PHE A 162 10.39 -6.74 6.18
N VAL A 163 10.08 -7.91 5.64
CA VAL A 163 9.80 -8.12 4.22
C VAL A 163 8.31 -8.38 4.03
N THR A 164 7.74 -7.71 3.05
CA THR A 164 6.38 -7.93 2.57
C THR A 164 6.39 -8.35 1.11
N THR A 165 5.37 -9.08 0.67
CA THR A 165 5.16 -9.42 -0.74
C THR A 165 4.78 -8.19 -1.59
N ASN A 166 4.89 -8.33 -2.91
CA ASN A 166 4.64 -7.25 -3.87
C ASN A 166 3.27 -6.58 -3.65
N THR A 167 3.19 -5.28 -3.93
CA THR A 167 2.03 -4.38 -3.72
C THR A 167 1.73 -3.98 -2.27
N VAL A 168 2.54 -4.42 -1.30
CA VAL A 168 2.43 -3.99 0.09
C VAL A 168 3.37 -2.83 0.38
N SER A 169 2.86 -1.77 0.99
CA SER A 169 3.67 -0.68 1.57
C SER A 169 3.78 -0.85 3.08
N ILE A 170 4.98 -0.69 3.63
CA ILE A 170 5.24 -0.83 5.07
C ILE A 170 5.97 0.39 5.62
N ARG A 171 5.56 0.80 6.82
CA ARG A 171 6.29 1.75 7.65
C ARG A 171 6.42 1.20 9.05
N TRP A 172 7.62 1.22 9.64
CA TRP A 172 7.82 0.67 10.98
C TRP A 172 8.93 1.37 11.77
N SER A 173 8.92 1.13 13.07
CA SER A 173 9.85 1.70 14.04
C SER A 173 10.17 0.67 15.13
N ALA A 174 11.43 0.64 15.54
CA ALA A 174 11.90 -0.15 16.68
C ALA A 174 12.16 0.75 17.88
N PHE A 175 11.91 0.21 19.07
CA PHE A 175 12.10 0.86 20.36
C PHE A 175 12.86 -0.10 21.27
N GLY A 176 13.89 0.42 21.92
CA GLY A 176 14.64 -0.32 22.91
C GLY A 176 13.82 -0.58 24.18
N ASN A 177 13.91 -1.79 24.74
CA ASN A 177 13.48 -2.06 26.11
C ASN A 177 14.56 -2.85 26.85
N GLY A 178 14.91 -2.44 28.07
CA GLY A 178 15.79 -3.23 28.95
C GLY A 178 17.14 -3.66 28.37
N GLY A 179 17.93 -2.75 27.79
CA GLY A 179 19.36 -2.98 27.53
C GLY A 179 19.88 -2.60 26.15
N ALA A 180 19.04 -2.61 25.11
CA ALA A 180 19.41 -2.16 23.77
C ALA A 180 18.80 -0.79 23.50
N SER A 181 19.64 0.25 23.38
CA SER A 181 19.17 1.54 22.91
C SER A 181 19.17 1.52 21.38
N VAL A 182 17.98 1.53 20.78
CA VAL A 182 17.81 1.83 19.36
C VAL A 182 17.21 3.22 19.29
N SER A 183 17.87 4.17 18.63
CA SER A 183 17.27 5.48 18.36
C SER A 183 15.94 5.25 17.64
N PRO A 184 14.88 6.06 17.87
CA PRO A 184 13.66 5.94 17.10
C PRO A 184 14.00 6.02 15.60
N VAL A 185 13.80 4.91 14.88
CA VAL A 185 14.00 4.84 13.44
C VAL A 185 12.65 4.77 12.77
N SER A 186 12.44 5.52 11.69
CA SER A 186 11.31 5.28 10.79
C SER A 186 11.86 4.63 9.53
N VAL A 187 11.46 3.38 9.31
CA VAL A 187 11.83 2.62 8.12
C VAL A 187 10.66 2.63 7.16
N THR A 188 10.88 3.10 5.95
CA THR A 188 9.90 3.10 4.85
C THR A 188 10.42 2.17 3.76
N GLY A 189 9.84 0.97 3.67
CA GLY A 189 10.23 -0.01 2.65
C GLY A 189 10.39 -1.43 3.16
N SER A 190 9.94 -2.37 2.34
CA SER A 190 10.14 -3.81 2.52
C SER A 190 11.64 -4.15 2.44
N GLY A 191 12.14 -4.97 3.36
CA GLY A 191 13.53 -5.44 3.39
C GLY A 191 14.58 -4.41 3.80
N THR A 192 14.19 -3.16 4.08
CA THR A 192 15.13 -2.16 4.62
C THR A 192 15.47 -2.50 6.06
N ALA A 193 16.75 -2.60 6.37
CA ALA A 193 17.22 -3.09 7.66
C ALA A 193 17.47 -1.95 8.67
N ILE A 194 17.26 -2.25 9.95
CA ILE A 194 17.95 -1.56 11.05
C ILE A 194 19.14 -2.43 11.41
N THR A 195 20.33 -1.82 11.40
CA THR A 195 21.62 -2.46 11.63
C THR A 195 22.15 -2.12 13.02
N ASP A 196 23.15 -2.90 13.48
CA ASP A 196 23.95 -2.61 14.68
C ASP A 196 23.11 -2.40 15.96
N ILE A 197 22.01 -3.15 16.09
CA ILE A 197 21.21 -3.16 17.31
C ILE A 197 22.07 -3.76 18.43
N PRO A 198 22.33 -3.03 19.53
CA PRO A 198 23.28 -3.47 20.55
C PRO A 198 22.82 -4.74 21.24
N VAL A 199 23.75 -5.67 21.47
CA VAL A 199 23.56 -6.79 22.40
C VAL A 199 24.28 -6.53 23.73
N ASN A 200 24.01 -7.35 24.75
CA ASN A 200 24.71 -7.28 26.03
C ASN A 200 26.14 -7.78 25.86
N ASN A 201 27.08 -6.84 25.79
CA ASN A 201 28.50 -7.11 25.59
C ASN A 201 29.25 -7.51 26.87
N THR A 202 28.63 -7.38 28.05
CA THR A 202 29.23 -7.72 29.35
C THR A 202 28.80 -9.09 29.87
N ALA A 203 27.67 -9.60 29.41
CA ALA A 203 27.14 -10.91 29.74
C ALA A 203 26.44 -11.51 28.52
N PHE A 204 27.23 -12.00 27.56
CA PHE A 204 26.72 -12.70 26.38
C PHE A 204 25.86 -13.90 26.80
N GLY A 205 24.81 -14.20 26.02
CA GLY A 205 23.75 -15.14 26.40
C GLY A 205 22.70 -14.57 27.37
N SER A 206 22.78 -13.28 27.71
CA SER A 206 21.69 -12.61 28.43
C SER A 206 20.60 -12.16 27.46
N ASP A 207 19.37 -12.51 27.78
CA ASP A 207 18.20 -12.10 27.01
C ASP A 207 18.03 -10.59 26.99
N MET A 208 17.72 -10.08 25.80
CA MET A 208 17.38 -8.70 25.52
C MET A 208 16.09 -8.64 24.72
N SER A 209 15.51 -7.45 24.63
CA SER A 209 14.31 -7.27 23.82
C SER A 209 14.28 -5.94 23.09
N ILE A 210 13.67 -5.95 21.91
CA ILE A 210 13.24 -4.76 21.21
C ILE A 210 11.76 -4.90 20.88
N TYR A 211 11.07 -3.77 20.94
CA TYR A 211 9.68 -3.70 20.55
C TYR A 211 9.57 -2.98 19.22
N VAL A 212 8.79 -3.53 18.30
CA VAL A 212 8.58 -2.99 16.96
C VAL A 212 7.11 -2.68 16.78
N LYS A 213 6.82 -1.52 16.17
CA LYS A 213 5.48 -1.15 15.71
C LYS A 213 5.52 -0.68 14.27
N GLY A 214 4.46 -0.92 13.53
CA GLY A 214 4.32 -0.37 12.20
C GLY A 214 2.93 -0.49 11.60
N LEU A 215 2.83 0.03 10.38
CA LEU A 215 1.65 0.02 9.54
C LEU A 215 1.97 -0.70 8.23
N ILE A 216 1.00 -1.49 7.78
CA ILE A 216 1.04 -2.22 6.53
C ILE A 216 -0.18 -1.80 5.71
N VAL A 217 0.04 -1.35 4.48
CA VAL A 217 -1.00 -1.09 3.50
C VAL A 217 -0.89 -2.16 2.43
N VAL A 218 -1.86 -3.06 2.39
CA VAL A 218 -1.92 -4.14 1.39
C VAL A 218 -2.61 -3.60 0.15
N GLY A 219 -1.93 -3.69 -0.99
CA GLY A 219 -2.49 -3.32 -2.29
C GLY A 219 -3.47 -4.38 -2.82
N ALA A 220 -3.50 -4.53 -4.13
CA ALA A 220 -4.52 -5.33 -4.83
C ALA A 220 -4.39 -6.85 -4.66
N VAL A 221 -3.32 -7.35 -4.04
CA VAL A 221 -3.07 -8.79 -3.87
C VAL A 221 -2.82 -9.09 -2.40
N ASP A 222 -3.36 -10.20 -1.93
CA ASP A 222 -3.07 -10.74 -0.59
C ASP A 222 -1.55 -10.85 -0.37
N GLY A 223 -1.12 -10.63 0.87
CA GLY A 223 0.29 -10.55 1.17
C GLY A 223 0.72 -11.20 2.47
N THR A 224 2.02 -11.06 2.71
CA THR A 224 2.68 -11.54 3.91
C THR A 224 3.51 -10.43 4.56
N LEU A 225 3.81 -10.64 5.84
CA LEU A 225 4.84 -9.90 6.56
C LEU A 225 5.77 -10.93 7.21
N GLN A 226 7.06 -10.83 6.95
CA GLN A 226 8.07 -11.73 7.48
C GLN A 226 9.20 -10.96 8.10
N MET A 227 9.62 -11.36 9.30
CA MET A 227 10.85 -10.83 9.88
C MET A 227 12.06 -11.54 9.27
N GLN A 228 13.11 -10.76 9.04
CA GLN A 228 14.45 -11.25 8.77
C GLN A 228 15.41 -10.83 9.87
N ALA A 229 16.41 -11.68 10.14
CA ALA A 229 17.46 -11.43 11.11
C ALA A 229 18.84 -11.79 10.55
N GLY A 230 19.87 -11.17 11.10
CA GLY A 230 21.27 -11.41 10.79
C GLY A 230 22.17 -10.64 11.75
N THR A 231 23.47 -10.66 11.48
CA THR A 231 24.46 -9.77 12.11
C THR A 231 24.93 -8.73 11.09
N THR A 232 25.68 -7.70 11.51
CA THR A 232 26.41 -6.80 10.61
C THR A 232 27.85 -7.24 10.44
N THR A 233 28.41 -7.91 11.44
CA THR A 233 29.81 -8.35 11.44
C THR A 233 29.93 -9.86 11.24
N ALA A 234 30.87 -10.27 10.38
CA ALA A 234 31.16 -11.69 10.15
C ALA A 234 31.76 -12.34 11.40
N GLY A 235 31.29 -13.55 11.73
CA GLY A 235 31.72 -14.29 12.92
C GLY A 235 30.97 -13.92 14.20
N ASN A 236 30.16 -12.85 14.18
CA ASN A 236 29.19 -12.59 15.25
C ASN A 236 28.04 -13.58 15.17
N GLN A 237 27.46 -13.87 16.34
CA GLN A 237 26.35 -14.78 16.47
C GLN A 237 25.27 -14.16 17.35
N VAL A 238 24.05 -14.14 16.83
CA VAL A 238 22.86 -13.70 17.54
C VAL A 238 21.81 -14.80 17.51
N ARG A 239 21.03 -14.91 18.57
CA ARG A 239 19.93 -15.86 18.67
C ARG A 239 18.61 -15.09 18.82
N ILE A 240 17.63 -15.42 18.00
CA ILE A 240 16.24 -14.99 18.21
C ILE A 240 15.56 -16.04 19.09
N LEU A 241 15.02 -15.61 20.23
CA LEU A 241 14.49 -16.47 21.27
C LEU A 241 13.02 -16.84 21.00
N SER A 242 12.63 -17.99 21.54
CA SER A 242 11.25 -18.53 21.52
C SER A 242 10.17 -17.65 22.19
N SER A 243 10.56 -16.62 22.93
CA SER A 243 9.64 -15.61 23.46
C SER A 243 9.30 -14.50 22.46
N SER A 244 9.90 -14.52 21.26
CA SER A 244 9.62 -13.54 20.21
C SER A 244 8.28 -13.78 19.53
N PHE A 245 7.55 -12.69 19.23
CA PHE A 245 6.29 -12.76 18.50
C PHE A 245 6.16 -11.64 17.48
N LEU A 246 5.30 -11.90 16.48
CA LEU A 246 4.83 -10.93 15.50
C LEU A 246 3.30 -11.05 15.40
N LYS A 247 2.63 -9.90 15.48
CA LYS A 247 1.17 -9.79 15.43
C LYS A 247 0.75 -8.71 14.45
N ALA A 248 -0.29 -8.97 13.67
CA ALA A 248 -0.93 -7.99 12.79
C ALA A 248 -2.44 -7.92 13.07
N THR A 249 -2.95 -6.70 13.25
CA THR A 249 -4.36 -6.42 13.52
C THR A 249 -4.91 -5.57 12.39
N ARG A 250 -5.98 -6.04 11.75
CA ARG A 250 -6.63 -5.28 10.68
C ARG A 250 -7.26 -4.03 11.27
N MET A 251 -6.96 -2.88 10.70
CA MET A 251 -7.66 -1.64 11.05
C MET A 251 -9.10 -1.72 10.54
N THR A 252 -10.05 -1.39 11.41
CA THR A 252 -11.44 -1.17 11.02
C THR A 252 -11.57 0.26 10.51
N ASN A 253 -12.10 0.42 9.29
CA ASN A 253 -12.37 1.74 8.70
C ASN A 253 -13.84 2.09 8.89
#